data_AF-A0A2M7P832-F1
#
_entry.id   AF-A0A2M7P832-F1
#
_cell.length_a   1.000
_cell.length_b   1.000
_cell.length_c   1.000
_cell.angle_alpha   90.00
_cell.angle_beta   90.00
_cell.angle_gamma   90.00
#
_symmetry.space_group_name_H-M   'P 1'
#
loop_
_entity.id
_entity.type
_entity.pdbx_description
1 polymer ?
#
loop_
_entity_poly.entity_id
_entity_poly.type
_entity_poly.pdbx_seq_one_letter_code
_entity_poly.pdbx_strand_id
1 'polypeptide(L)'
;MLAISSKATGAVFLALLLYGPLAPLHATLKPVLLLLAAITMTVGNLGALQQKNLRRFMAYSSISQAGYILLALTGERHLALTALVFYFLVYAAANYTVFFIISIVGQKQDENFSALRGLGANHPVLAATLMLAAFSLAGMPPLAGFLGKFLLFAAAAQQGYYLMVAFAALNSTISLYYYLLLLKEAYIVAPESQPPVLSLDLVQKVSLAVLTLGMILPACLPRMVEAISVVCGR
;
A
#
# COMPACT_ATOMS: atom_id res chain seq x y z
N MET A 1 4.77 -11.58 3.91
CA MET A 1 4.10 -11.56 5.23
C MET A 1 4.84 -10.65 6.22
N LEU A 2 6.15 -10.83 6.45
CA LEU A 2 6.93 -9.93 7.32
C LEU A 2 6.78 -8.44 6.98
N ALA A 3 6.79 -8.08 5.69
CA ALA A 3 6.74 -6.68 5.24
C ALA A 3 5.51 -5.87 5.67
N ILE A 4 4.40 -6.51 6.06
CA ILE A 4 3.16 -5.84 6.50
C ILE A 4 3.13 -5.84 8.03
N SER A 5 3.25 -7.02 8.64
CA SER A 5 3.14 -7.19 10.10
C SER A 5 4.22 -6.43 10.84
N SER A 6 5.49 -6.53 10.43
CA SER A 6 6.57 -5.82 11.10
C SER A 6 6.48 -4.30 10.93
N LYS A 7 5.97 -3.84 9.78
CA LYS A 7 5.79 -2.41 9.50
C LYS A 7 4.65 -1.82 10.32
N ALA A 8 3.52 -2.51 10.42
CA ALA A 8 2.41 -2.11 11.28
C ALA A 8 2.88 -2.02 12.73
N THR A 9 3.56 -3.05 13.24
CA THR A 9 4.12 -3.04 14.60
C THR A 9 5.11 -1.90 14.80
N GLY A 10 6.05 -1.70 13.87
CA GLY A 10 7.05 -0.63 13.96
C GLY A 10 6.43 0.77 13.93
N ALA A 11 5.43 0.99 13.08
CA ALA A 11 4.72 2.27 13.00
C ALA A 11 3.88 2.54 14.25
N VAL A 12 3.18 1.54 14.77
CA VAL A 12 2.43 1.65 16.03
C VAL A 12 3.37 1.91 17.20
N PHE A 13 4.48 1.17 17.29
CA PHE A 13 5.50 1.38 18.32
C PHE A 13 6.08 2.80 18.26
N LEU A 14 6.45 3.27 17.06
CA LEU A 14 6.94 4.64 16.88
C LEU A 14 5.87 5.67 17.26
N ALA A 15 4.62 5.47 16.88
CA ALA A 15 3.52 6.36 17.26
C ALA A 15 3.32 6.41 18.78
N LEU A 16 3.36 5.26 19.46
CA LEU A 16 3.27 5.18 20.93
C LEU A 16 4.42 5.92 21.60
N LEU A 17 5.64 5.83 21.06
CA LEU A 17 6.78 6.59 21.57
C LEU A 17 6.59 8.09 21.37
N LEU A 18 6.30 8.52 20.13
CA LEU A 18 6.17 9.93 19.75
C LEU A 18 5.03 10.65 20.49
N TYR A 19 3.90 9.98 20.71
CA TYR A 19 2.72 10.56 21.36
C TYR A 19 2.60 10.21 22.85
N GLY A 20 3.57 9.47 23.40
CA GLY A 20 3.65 9.10 24.80
C GLY A 20 4.95 9.64 25.43
N PRO A 21 5.94 8.79 25.75
CA PRO A 21 7.14 9.20 26.48
C PRO A 21 7.99 10.26 25.76
N LEU A 22 7.95 10.31 24.42
CA LEU A 22 8.68 11.31 23.62
C LEU A 22 7.82 12.50 23.20
N ALA A 23 6.58 12.63 23.71
CA ALA A 23 5.70 13.76 23.36
C ALA A 23 6.36 15.15 23.54
N PRO A 24 7.13 15.43 24.60
CA PRO A 24 7.83 16.71 24.74
C PRO A 24 8.87 16.97 23.64
N LEU A 25 9.40 15.92 23.02
CA LEU A 25 10.40 15.99 21.96
C LEU A 25 9.80 15.89 20.55
N HIS A 26 8.49 15.66 20.42
CA HIS A 26 7.85 15.40 19.12
C HIS A 26 8.10 16.56 18.14
N ALA A 27 7.94 17.81 18.59
CA ALA A 27 8.22 19.00 17.77
C ALA A 27 9.67 19.02 17.23
N THR A 28 10.64 18.68 18.06
CA THR A 28 12.07 18.61 17.70
C THR A 28 12.37 17.45 16.73
N LEU A 29 11.58 16.37 16.80
CA LEU A 29 11.74 15.20 15.93
C LEU A 29 11.04 15.35 14.57
N LYS A 30 10.06 16.26 14.41
CA LYS A 30 9.34 16.47 13.15
C LYS A 30 10.28 16.69 11.94
N PRO A 31 11.33 17.53 11.99
CA PRO A 31 12.26 17.69 10.87
C PRO A 31 12.97 16.39 10.47
N VAL A 32 13.33 15.55 11.45
CA VAL A 32 13.94 14.24 11.20
C VAL A 32 12.94 13.29 10.52
N LEU A 33 11.70 13.26 11.01
CA LEU A 33 10.62 12.48 10.39
C LEU A 33 10.35 12.91 8.95
N LEU A 34 10.32 14.22 8.68
CA LEU A 34 10.16 14.77 7.34
C LEU A 34 11.32 14.32 6.43
N LEU A 35 12.57 14.49 6.87
CA LEU A 35 13.74 14.07 6.09
C LEU A 35 13.70 12.57 5.76
N LEU A 36 13.44 11.73 6.76
CA LEU A 36 13.32 10.28 6.57
C LEU A 36 12.16 9.92 5.65
N ALA A 37 11.01 10.59 5.78
CA ALA A 37 9.86 10.41 4.92
C ALA A 37 10.22 10.73 3.45
N ALA A 38 10.91 11.84 3.18
CA ALA A 38 11.30 12.25 1.84
C ALA A 38 12.25 11.22 1.19
N ILE A 39 13.29 10.82 1.91
CA ILE A 39 14.27 9.83 1.42
C ILE A 39 13.56 8.49 1.16
N THR A 40 12.73 8.05 2.10
CA THR A 40 12.05 6.75 2.04
C THR A 40 11.08 6.67 0.85
N MET A 41 10.26 7.71 0.62
CA MET A 41 9.37 7.76 -0.55
C MET A 41 10.17 7.73 -1.85
N THR A 42 11.22 8.57 -1.94
CA THR A 42 12.02 8.72 -3.16
C THR A 42 12.75 7.43 -3.52
N VAL A 43 13.52 6.87 -2.58
CA VAL A 43 14.28 5.63 -2.79
C VAL A 43 13.33 4.46 -3.05
N GLY A 44 12.21 4.38 -2.33
CA GLY A 44 11.21 3.34 -2.54
C GLY A 44 10.61 3.39 -3.94
N ASN A 45 10.14 4.56 -4.39
CA ASN A 45 9.49 4.71 -5.69
C ASN A 45 10.47 4.52 -6.86
N LEU A 46 11.65 5.15 -6.80
CA LEU A 46 12.66 5.03 -7.85
C LEU A 46 13.24 3.61 -7.91
N GLY A 47 13.45 2.99 -6.75
CA GLY A 47 13.91 1.60 -6.68
C GLY A 47 12.88 0.62 -7.26
N ALA A 48 11.59 0.82 -6.99
CA ALA A 48 10.50 -0.02 -7.51
C ALA A 48 10.44 0.01 -9.05
N LEU A 49 10.63 1.19 -9.67
CA LEU A 49 10.61 1.36 -11.13
C LEU A 49 11.63 0.48 -11.87
N GLN A 50 12.76 0.18 -11.25
CA GLN A 50 13.84 -0.57 -11.88
C GLN A 50 13.71 -2.08 -11.66
N GLN A 51 12.75 -2.54 -10.85
CA GLN A 51 12.62 -3.95 -10.52
C GLN A 51 11.90 -4.74 -11.60
N LYS A 52 12.52 -5.85 -12.03
CA LYS A 52 11.92 -6.86 -12.92
C LYS A 52 11.30 -8.04 -12.17
N ASN A 53 11.70 -8.23 -10.92
CA ASN A 53 11.20 -9.29 -10.05
C ASN A 53 10.04 -8.76 -9.19
N LEU A 54 8.95 -9.50 -9.13
CA LEU A 54 7.70 -9.12 -8.46
C LEU A 54 7.86 -8.95 -6.94
N ARG A 55 8.63 -9.84 -6.28
CA ARG A 55 8.86 -9.71 -4.83
C ARG A 55 9.74 -8.51 -4.49
N ARG A 56 10.82 -8.28 -5.26
CA ARG A 56 11.68 -7.11 -5.08
C ARG A 56 10.93 -5.81 -5.36
N PHE A 57 10.12 -5.79 -6.41
CA PHE A 57 9.21 -4.68 -6.72
C PHE A 57 8.30 -4.36 -5.52
N MET A 58 7.64 -5.37 -4.95
CA MET A 58 6.78 -5.19 -3.78
C MET A 58 7.55 -4.73 -2.54
N ALA A 59 8.81 -5.16 -2.38
CA ALA A 59 9.66 -4.70 -1.29
C ALA A 59 9.96 -3.20 -1.40
N TYR A 60 10.33 -2.71 -2.58
CA TYR A 60 10.56 -1.27 -2.80
C TYR A 60 9.28 -0.44 -2.71
N SER A 61 8.15 -0.94 -3.22
CA SER A 61 6.85 -0.29 -3.01
C SER A 61 6.53 -0.19 -1.51
N SER A 62 6.77 -1.25 -0.74
CA SER A 62 6.62 -1.23 0.71
C SER A 62 7.51 -0.17 1.37
N ILE A 63 8.77 0.01 0.93
CA ILE A 63 9.65 1.09 1.40
C ILE A 63 8.98 2.44 1.17
N SER A 64 8.56 2.75 -0.06
CA SER A 64 7.90 4.03 -0.39
C SER A 64 6.70 4.32 0.53
N GLN A 65 5.87 3.31 0.76
CA GLN A 65 4.66 3.41 1.58
C GLN A 65 4.98 3.68 3.07
N ALA A 66 6.12 3.21 3.58
CA ALA A 66 6.60 3.59 4.92
C ALA A 66 6.92 5.09 5.01
N GLY A 67 7.37 5.71 3.91
CA GLY A 67 7.61 7.14 3.86
C GLY A 67 6.31 7.95 4.06
N TYR A 68 5.20 7.53 3.45
CA TYR A 68 3.89 8.18 3.69
C TYR A 68 3.41 8.02 5.14
N ILE A 69 3.68 6.87 5.77
CA ILE A 69 3.40 6.65 7.20
C ILE A 69 4.22 7.59 8.08
N LEU A 70 5.53 7.72 7.81
CA LEU A 70 6.41 8.64 8.55
C LEU A 70 5.95 10.10 8.42
N LEU A 71 5.50 10.50 7.23
CA LEU A 71 4.94 11.83 7.02
C LEU A 71 3.70 12.06 7.90
N ALA A 72 2.78 11.10 8.00
CA ALA A 72 1.59 11.25 8.82
C ALA A 72 1.89 11.41 10.32
N LEU A 73 2.96 10.78 10.82
CA LEU A 73 3.41 10.88 12.21
C LEU A 73 3.97 12.27 12.59
N THR A 74 4.11 13.18 11.63
CA THR A 74 4.38 14.60 11.92
C THR A 74 3.11 15.34 12.37
N GLY A 75 1.93 14.78 12.11
CA GLY A 75 0.63 15.32 12.44
C GLY A 75 0.24 15.20 13.91
N GLU A 76 -0.91 15.78 14.25
CA GLU A 76 -1.52 15.63 15.56
C GLU A 76 -1.90 14.17 15.85
N ARG A 77 -1.76 13.77 17.12
CA ARG A 77 -1.99 12.40 17.59
C ARG A 77 -3.27 11.78 17.04
N HIS A 78 -4.39 12.49 17.18
CA HIS A 78 -5.72 11.97 16.84
C HIS A 78 -5.84 11.60 15.35
N LEU A 79 -5.50 12.55 14.47
CA LEU A 79 -5.63 12.34 13.03
C LEU A 79 -4.55 11.38 12.52
N ALA A 80 -3.31 11.47 13.03
CA ALA A 80 -2.23 10.57 12.65
C ALA A 80 -2.57 9.11 12.98
N LEU A 81 -3.02 8.82 14.20
CA LEU A 81 -3.40 7.46 14.60
C LEU A 81 -4.58 6.93 13.79
N THR A 82 -5.59 7.76 13.56
CA THR A 82 -6.76 7.40 12.74
C THR A 82 -6.34 7.05 11.31
N ALA A 83 -5.49 7.90 10.71
CA ALA A 83 -4.94 7.68 9.37
C ALA A 83 -4.11 6.41 9.30
N LEU A 84 -3.23 6.15 10.29
CA LEU A 84 -2.40 4.95 10.35
C LEU A 84 -3.24 3.68 10.41
N VAL A 85 -4.23 3.60 11.31
CA VAL A 85 -5.07 2.41 11.48
C VAL A 85 -5.86 2.13 10.21
N PHE A 86 -6.54 3.15 9.66
CA PHE A 86 -7.29 3.00 8.42
C PHE A 86 -6.38 2.58 7.26
N TYR A 87 -5.23 3.24 7.11
CA TYR A 87 -4.28 2.94 6.06
C TYR A 87 -3.75 1.51 6.17
N PHE A 88 -3.34 1.04 7.34
CA PHE A 88 -2.82 -0.32 7.52
C PHE A 88 -3.87 -1.40 7.23
N LEU A 89 -5.14 -1.18 7.58
CA LEU A 89 -6.22 -2.12 7.29
C LEU A 89 -6.33 -2.37 5.77
N VAL A 90 -6.40 -1.29 4.99
CA VAL A 90 -6.51 -1.38 3.52
C VAL A 90 -5.20 -1.87 2.88
N TYR A 91 -4.08 -1.34 3.36
CA TYR A 91 -2.74 -1.68 2.88
C TYR A 91 -2.43 -3.17 3.08
N ALA A 92 -2.84 -3.75 4.20
CA ALA A 92 -2.69 -5.18 4.47
C ALA A 92 -3.47 -6.01 3.47
N ALA A 93 -4.77 -5.73 3.28
CA ALA A 93 -5.62 -6.45 2.33
C ALA A 93 -5.03 -6.41 0.90
N ALA A 94 -4.60 -5.23 0.45
CA ALA A 94 -4.04 -5.07 -0.89
C ALA A 94 -2.67 -5.77 -1.05
N ASN A 95 -1.76 -5.65 -0.09
CA ASN A 95 -0.47 -6.36 -0.18
C ASN A 95 -0.65 -7.88 -0.10
N TYR A 96 -1.48 -8.39 0.80
CA TYR A 96 -1.76 -9.82 0.88
C TYR A 96 -2.32 -10.34 -0.43
N THR A 97 -3.22 -9.59 -1.07
CA THR A 97 -3.75 -9.91 -2.39
C THR A 97 -2.65 -10.05 -3.42
N VAL A 98 -1.76 -9.05 -3.55
CA VAL A 98 -0.67 -9.11 -4.53
C VAL A 98 0.28 -10.26 -4.26
N PHE A 99 0.72 -10.45 -3.01
CA PHE A 99 1.61 -11.56 -2.65
C PHE A 99 0.95 -12.93 -2.84
N PHE A 100 -0.35 -13.04 -2.59
CA PHE A 100 -1.11 -14.26 -2.81
C PHE A 100 -1.14 -14.63 -4.31
N ILE A 101 -1.42 -13.67 -5.18
CA ILE A 101 -1.41 -13.86 -6.64
C ILE A 101 0.01 -14.15 -7.15
N ILE A 102 1.03 -13.45 -6.66
CA ILE A 102 2.45 -13.76 -6.97
C ILE A 102 2.78 -15.20 -6.59
N SER A 103 2.27 -15.68 -5.45
CA SER A 103 2.55 -17.05 -4.98
C SER A 103 1.84 -18.10 -5.83
N ILE A 104 0.63 -17.82 -6.32
CA ILE A 104 -0.10 -18.72 -7.24
C ILE A 104 0.63 -18.81 -8.58
N VAL A 105 1.00 -17.67 -9.16
CA VAL A 105 1.69 -17.60 -10.46
C VAL A 105 3.10 -18.18 -10.37
N GLY A 106 3.83 -17.85 -9.29
CA GLY A 106 5.20 -18.27 -9.04
C GLY A 106 5.38 -19.77 -8.72
N GLN A 107 4.31 -20.53 -8.46
CA GLN A 107 4.39 -21.99 -8.35
C GLN A 107 4.73 -22.66 -9.69
N LYS A 108 4.35 -22.02 -10.80
CA LYS A 108 4.49 -22.59 -12.15
C LYS A 108 5.42 -21.80 -13.06
N GLN A 109 5.94 -20.67 -12.60
CA GLN A 109 6.76 -19.73 -13.35
C GLN A 109 7.76 -19.00 -12.44
N ASP A 110 8.73 -18.30 -13.01
CA ASP A 110 9.59 -17.40 -12.25
C ASP A 110 8.81 -16.21 -11.69
N GLU A 111 9.25 -15.63 -10.58
CA GLU A 111 8.58 -14.49 -9.96
C GLU A 111 8.92 -13.14 -10.63
N ASN A 112 9.03 -13.14 -11.95
CA ASN A 112 9.29 -11.94 -12.74
C ASN A 112 8.00 -11.35 -13.32
N PHE A 113 8.06 -10.10 -13.74
CA PHE A 113 6.92 -9.41 -14.38
C PHE A 113 6.33 -10.19 -15.56
N SER A 114 7.17 -10.91 -16.31
CA SER A 114 6.75 -11.78 -17.42
C SER A 114 5.77 -12.87 -17.01
N ALA A 115 5.75 -13.28 -15.74
CA ALA A 115 4.88 -14.35 -15.28
C ALA A 115 3.41 -13.93 -15.18
N LEU A 116 3.14 -12.62 -15.20
CA LEU A 116 1.78 -12.10 -15.23
C LEU A 116 1.20 -12.09 -16.66
N ARG A 117 2.01 -12.28 -17.70
CA ARG A 117 1.56 -12.15 -19.09
C ARG A 117 0.41 -13.10 -19.42
N GLY A 118 -0.63 -12.55 -20.04
CA GLY A 118 -1.84 -13.28 -20.37
C GLY A 118 -2.76 -13.61 -19.19
N LEU A 119 -2.48 -13.16 -17.96
CA LEU A 119 -3.33 -13.39 -16.80
C LEU A 119 -4.75 -12.84 -17.02
N GLY A 120 -4.87 -11.66 -17.64
CA GLY A 120 -6.15 -11.02 -17.94
C GLY A 120 -7.05 -11.85 -18.87
N ALA A 121 -6.49 -12.51 -19.86
CA ALA A 121 -7.23 -13.32 -20.82
C ALA A 121 -7.61 -14.71 -20.27
N ASN A 122 -6.68 -15.36 -19.55
CA ASN A 122 -6.84 -16.75 -19.12
C ASN A 122 -7.47 -16.88 -17.73
N HIS A 123 -7.23 -15.91 -16.84
CA HIS A 123 -7.70 -15.91 -15.46
C HIS A 123 -8.23 -14.52 -15.05
N PRO A 124 -9.33 -14.05 -15.69
CA PRO A 124 -9.82 -12.67 -15.56
C PRO A 124 -10.14 -12.26 -14.13
N VAL A 125 -10.60 -13.20 -13.28
CA VAL A 125 -10.88 -12.93 -11.87
C VAL A 125 -9.60 -12.61 -11.08
N LEU A 126 -8.52 -13.39 -11.29
CA LEU A 126 -7.23 -13.13 -10.64
C LEU A 126 -6.65 -11.80 -11.12
N ALA A 127 -6.74 -11.52 -12.42
CA ALA A 127 -6.27 -10.26 -12.98
C ALA A 127 -7.06 -9.06 -12.42
N ALA A 128 -8.39 -9.17 -12.30
CA ALA A 128 -9.23 -8.10 -11.76
C ALA A 128 -8.93 -7.83 -10.29
N THR A 129 -8.74 -8.89 -9.49
CA THR A 129 -8.35 -8.74 -8.09
C THR A 129 -6.94 -8.16 -7.95
N LEU A 130 -5.99 -8.53 -8.82
CA LEU A 130 -4.66 -7.90 -8.89
C LEU A 130 -4.77 -6.40 -9.23
N MET A 131 -5.62 -6.04 -10.18
CA MET A 131 -5.90 -4.65 -10.58
C MET A 131 -6.45 -3.83 -9.42
N LEU A 132 -7.45 -4.35 -8.71
CA LEU A 132 -7.99 -3.69 -7.51
C LEU A 132 -6.92 -3.47 -6.45
N ALA A 133 -6.08 -4.47 -6.20
CA ALA A 133 -4.99 -4.35 -5.23
C ALA A 133 -3.92 -3.35 -5.67
N ALA A 134 -3.49 -3.39 -6.94
CA ALA A 134 -2.50 -2.47 -7.49
C ALA A 134 -2.99 -1.02 -7.45
N PHE A 135 -4.23 -0.75 -7.86
CA PHE A 135 -4.81 0.58 -7.78
C PHE A 135 -5.05 1.05 -6.35
N SER A 136 -5.41 0.15 -5.43
CA SER A 136 -5.51 0.48 -4.01
C SER A 136 -4.15 0.91 -3.45
N LEU A 137 -3.08 0.16 -3.74
CA LEU A 137 -1.72 0.52 -3.33
C LEU A 137 -1.21 1.81 -4.00
N ALA A 138 -1.54 2.02 -5.27
CA ALA A 138 -1.24 3.26 -5.98
C ALA A 138 -1.99 4.46 -5.37
N GLY A 139 -3.17 4.23 -4.78
CA GLY A 139 -4.03 5.28 -4.23
C GLY A 139 -4.88 5.92 -5.31
N MET A 140 -5.54 5.12 -6.16
CA MET A 140 -6.49 5.64 -7.14
C MET A 140 -7.80 6.11 -6.44
N PRO A 141 -8.34 7.31 -6.73
CA PRO A 141 -9.44 7.93 -5.98
C PRO A 141 -10.66 7.07 -5.61
N PRO A 142 -11.20 6.18 -6.48
CA PRO A 142 -12.39 5.41 -6.12
C PRO A 142 -12.12 4.29 -5.10
N LEU A 143 -10.87 4.04 -4.70
CA LEU A 143 -10.49 2.91 -3.84
C LEU A 143 -10.12 3.36 -2.43
N ALA A 144 -10.33 2.46 -1.45
CA ALA A 144 -10.01 2.72 -0.05
C ALA A 144 -8.55 3.11 0.18
N GLY A 145 -7.63 2.63 -0.66
CA GLY A 145 -6.21 2.94 -0.54
C GLY A 145 -5.90 4.42 -0.81
N PHE A 146 -6.69 5.08 -1.66
CA PHE A 146 -6.62 6.53 -1.82
C PHE A 146 -7.04 7.24 -0.54
N LEU A 147 -8.19 6.88 0.05
CA LEU A 147 -8.66 7.49 1.29
C LEU A 147 -7.62 7.34 2.41
N GLY A 148 -6.96 6.19 2.49
CA GLY A 148 -5.88 5.98 3.45
C GLY A 148 -4.70 6.94 3.23
N LYS A 149 -4.18 7.04 2.01
CA LYS A 149 -3.10 8.00 1.70
C LYS A 149 -3.54 9.44 1.92
N PHE A 150 -4.77 9.77 1.54
CA PHE A 150 -5.34 11.10 1.75
C PHE A 150 -5.36 11.48 3.23
N LEU A 151 -5.79 10.57 4.11
CA LEU A 151 -5.76 10.80 5.56
C LEU A 151 -4.32 10.94 6.10
N LEU A 152 -3.38 10.15 5.61
CA LEU A 152 -1.95 10.30 5.96
C LEU A 152 -1.42 11.68 5.56
N PHE A 153 -1.79 12.16 4.37
CA PHE A 153 -1.39 13.48 3.87
C PHE A 153 -2.10 14.60 4.64
N ALA A 154 -3.37 14.42 4.98
CA ALA A 154 -4.15 15.37 5.77
C ALA A 154 -3.53 15.57 7.17
N ALA A 155 -3.04 14.51 7.80
CA ALA A 155 -2.35 14.59 9.09
C ALA A 155 -1.14 15.54 9.06
N ALA A 156 -0.33 15.49 8.00
CA ALA A 156 0.79 16.41 7.80
C ALA A 156 0.34 17.81 7.33
N ALA A 157 -0.68 17.89 6.48
CA ALA A 157 -1.21 19.16 5.97
C ALA A 157 -1.77 20.05 7.09
N GLN A 158 -2.41 19.47 8.11
CA GLN A 158 -2.92 20.21 9.27
C GLN A 158 -1.81 20.91 10.07
N GLN A 159 -0.57 20.46 9.93
CA GLN A 159 0.61 21.08 10.55
C GLN A 159 1.28 22.14 9.66
N GLY A 160 0.70 22.44 8.48
CA GLY A 160 1.24 23.40 7.53
C GLY A 160 2.31 22.83 6.58
N TYR A 161 2.57 21.52 6.59
CA TYR A 161 3.58 20.88 5.72
C TYR A 161 3.11 20.69 4.26
N TYR A 162 2.49 21.71 3.66
CA TYR A 162 1.89 21.62 2.32
C TYR A 162 2.89 21.28 1.22
N LEU A 163 4.10 21.82 1.27
CA LEU A 163 5.17 21.51 0.30
C LEU A 163 5.56 20.02 0.37
N MET A 164 5.65 19.47 1.58
CA MET A 164 5.96 18.07 1.77
C MET A 164 4.81 17.16 1.32
N VAL A 165 3.56 17.58 1.55
CA VAL A 165 2.38 16.88 1.05
C VAL A 165 2.35 16.88 -0.48
N ALA A 166 2.66 18.01 -1.13
CA ALA A 166 2.79 18.07 -2.59
C ALA A 166 3.91 17.14 -3.09
N PHE A 167 5.06 17.11 -2.41
CA PHE A 167 6.16 16.18 -2.71
C PHE A 167 5.74 14.71 -2.56
N ALA A 168 4.97 14.38 -1.52
CA ALA A 168 4.44 13.05 -1.29
C ALA A 168 3.40 12.67 -2.37
N ALA A 169 2.56 13.60 -2.79
CA ALA A 169 1.60 13.40 -3.88
C ALA A 169 2.32 13.11 -5.21
N LEU A 170 3.37 13.85 -5.54
CA LEU A 170 4.22 13.59 -6.72
C LEU A 170 4.85 12.19 -6.66
N ASN A 171 5.38 11.80 -5.50
CA ASN A 171 5.89 10.45 -5.27
C ASN A 171 4.79 9.38 -5.43
N SER A 172 3.57 9.67 -4.99
CA SER A 172 2.43 8.77 -5.18
C SER A 172 2.06 8.64 -6.66
N THR A 173 2.21 9.68 -7.48
CA THR A 173 2.04 9.59 -8.93
C THR A 173 3.08 8.68 -9.58
N ILE A 174 4.34 8.73 -9.12
CA ILE A 174 5.37 7.76 -9.55
C ILE A 174 4.92 6.33 -9.20
N SER A 175 4.33 6.15 -8.02
CA SER A 175 3.80 4.83 -7.63
C SER A 175 2.69 4.32 -8.53
N LEU A 176 1.78 5.20 -8.94
CA LEU A 176 0.74 4.86 -9.90
C LEU A 176 1.35 4.37 -11.21
N TYR A 177 2.39 5.05 -11.72
CA TYR A 177 3.04 4.66 -12.97
C TYR A 177 3.63 3.24 -12.90
N TYR A 178 4.40 2.89 -11.87
CA TYR A 178 4.96 1.55 -11.79
C TYR A 178 3.90 0.46 -11.54
N TYR A 179 2.79 0.80 -10.86
CA TYR A 179 1.67 -0.14 -10.72
C TYR A 179 0.93 -0.34 -12.04
N LEU A 180 0.84 0.68 -12.89
CA LEU A 180 0.33 0.53 -14.25
C LEU A 180 1.23 -0.37 -15.10
N LEU A 181 2.56 -0.33 -14.93
CA LEU A 181 3.47 -1.27 -15.61
C LEU A 181 3.22 -2.73 -15.19
N LEU A 182 2.94 -2.98 -13.91
CA LEU A 182 2.53 -4.30 -13.41
C LEU A 182 1.25 -4.79 -14.12
N LEU A 183 0.25 -3.92 -14.25
CA LEU A 183 -1.02 -4.26 -14.89
C LEU A 183 -0.91 -4.37 -16.41
N LYS A 184 -0.02 -3.59 -17.04
CA LYS A 184 0.31 -3.72 -18.46
C LYS A 184 0.79 -5.13 -18.76
N GLU A 185 1.69 -5.70 -17.96
CA GLU A 185 2.13 -7.09 -18.15
C GLU A 185 0.96 -8.07 -17.99
N ALA A 186 0.08 -7.85 -17.02
CA ALA A 186 -1.05 -8.74 -16.77
C ALA A 186 -2.11 -8.75 -17.88
N TYR A 187 -2.39 -7.60 -18.50
CA TYR A 187 -3.53 -7.41 -19.40
C TYR A 187 -3.17 -7.19 -20.87
N ILE A 188 -2.04 -6.55 -21.15
CA ILE A 188 -1.73 -6.03 -22.50
C ILE A 188 -0.66 -6.88 -23.18
N VAL A 189 0.36 -7.32 -22.43
CA VAL A 189 1.49 -8.04 -23.02
C VAL A 189 1.11 -9.50 -23.24
N ALA A 190 1.25 -9.97 -24.48
CA ALA A 190 1.02 -11.36 -24.84
C ALA A 190 2.08 -12.28 -24.19
N PRO A 191 1.70 -13.48 -23.73
CA PRO A 191 2.66 -14.42 -23.17
C PRO A 191 3.54 -15.02 -24.29
N GLU A 192 4.81 -15.29 -23.97
CA GLU A 192 5.78 -15.87 -24.92
C GLU A 192 5.50 -17.36 -25.19
N SER A 193 4.83 -18.03 -24.27
CA SER A 193 4.41 -19.43 -24.35
C SER A 193 2.99 -19.60 -23.81
N GLN A 194 2.39 -20.78 -23.99
CA GLN A 194 1.07 -21.05 -23.40
C GLN A 194 1.15 -20.91 -21.87
N PRO A 195 0.36 -20.01 -21.27
CA PRO A 195 0.40 -19.82 -19.84
C PRO A 195 -0.11 -21.09 -19.14
N PRO A 196 0.51 -21.48 -18.01
CA PRO A 196 0.12 -22.67 -17.30
C PRO A 196 -1.31 -22.51 -16.75
N VAL A 197 -2.09 -23.58 -16.83
CA VAL A 197 -3.44 -23.60 -16.26
C VAL A 197 -3.37 -23.42 -14.75
N LEU A 198 -3.92 -22.33 -14.21
CA LEU A 198 -4.02 -22.10 -12.77
C LEU A 198 -5.36 -22.64 -12.26
N SER A 199 -5.32 -23.71 -11.48
CA SER A 199 -6.49 -24.25 -10.77
C SER A 199 -6.45 -23.78 -9.32
N LEU A 200 -7.49 -23.05 -8.91
CA LEU A 200 -7.62 -22.57 -7.53
C LEU A 200 -8.43 -23.56 -6.68
N ASP A 201 -7.89 -23.94 -5.53
CA ASP A 201 -8.64 -24.70 -4.52
C ASP A 201 -9.71 -23.83 -3.82
N LEU A 202 -10.56 -24.44 -2.99
CA LEU A 202 -11.62 -23.73 -2.28
C LEU A 202 -11.05 -22.68 -1.31
N VAL A 203 -9.96 -23.01 -0.61
CA VAL A 203 -9.33 -22.13 0.38
C VAL A 203 -8.79 -20.88 -0.32
N GLN A 204 -8.19 -21.03 -1.49
CA GLN A 204 -7.65 -19.97 -2.31
C GLN A 204 -8.75 -19.05 -2.85
N LYS A 205 -9.88 -19.61 -3.30
CA LYS A 205 -11.05 -18.84 -3.73
C LYS A 205 -11.65 -18.02 -2.58
N VAL A 206 -11.85 -18.65 -1.42
CA VAL A 206 -12.36 -17.97 -0.21
C VAL A 206 -11.39 -16.87 0.23
N SER A 207 -10.08 -17.15 0.23
CA SER A 207 -9.05 -16.15 0.56
C SER A 207 -9.10 -14.94 -0.38
N LEU A 208 -9.20 -15.17 -1.69
CA LEU A 208 -9.32 -14.10 -2.68
C LEU A 208 -10.58 -13.25 -2.47
N ALA A 209 -11.71 -13.89 -2.16
CA ALA A 209 -12.97 -13.20 -1.88
C ALA A 209 -12.87 -12.33 -0.62
N VAL A 210 -12.34 -12.88 0.48
CA VAL A 210 -12.14 -12.15 1.74
C VAL A 210 -11.20 -10.95 1.54
N LEU A 211 -10.09 -11.13 0.82
CA LEU A 211 -9.14 -10.06 0.55
C LEU A 211 -9.73 -8.97 -0.35
N THR A 212 -10.53 -9.36 -1.36
CA THR A 212 -11.23 -8.40 -2.24
C THR A 212 -12.25 -7.58 -1.44
N LEU A 213 -13.03 -8.22 -0.57
CA LEU A 213 -13.95 -7.53 0.33
C LEU A 213 -13.20 -6.60 1.29
N GLY A 214 -12.05 -7.01 1.81
CA GLY A 214 -11.18 -6.19 2.66
C GLY A 214 -10.65 -4.91 1.98
N MET A 215 -10.61 -4.85 0.64
CA MET A 215 -10.23 -3.65 -0.11
C MET A 215 -11.43 -2.75 -0.44
N ILE A 216 -12.61 -3.33 -0.63
CA ILE A 216 -13.82 -2.61 -1.09
C ILE A 216 -14.63 -2.08 0.10
N LEU A 217 -14.88 -2.91 1.12
CA LEU A 217 -15.74 -2.54 2.26
C LEU A 217 -15.28 -1.25 2.96
N PRO A 218 -13.99 -1.03 3.22
CA PRO A 218 -13.50 0.22 3.80
C PRO A 218 -13.81 1.48 2.97
N ALA A 219 -13.88 1.36 1.63
CA ALA A 219 -14.21 2.49 0.76
C ALA A 219 -15.69 2.85 0.84
N CYS A 220 -16.55 1.84 0.97
CA CYS A 220 -18.01 2.00 0.97
C CYS A 220 -18.59 2.41 2.34
N LEU A 221 -17.80 2.32 3.41
CA LEU A 221 -18.25 2.55 4.79
C LEU A 221 -17.56 3.80 5.37
N PRO A 222 -18.05 5.03 5.07
CA PRO A 222 -17.50 6.26 5.67
C PRO A 222 -17.56 6.23 7.21
N ARG A 223 -18.56 5.53 7.78
CA ARG A 223 -18.66 5.26 9.23
C ARG A 223 -17.46 4.52 9.82
N MET A 224 -16.67 3.82 9.02
CA MET A 224 -15.50 3.10 9.51
C MET A 224 -14.38 4.06 9.93
N VAL A 225 -14.18 5.15 9.17
CA VAL A 225 -13.23 6.20 9.56
C VAL A 225 -13.68 6.88 10.84
N GLU A 226 -14.98 7.18 10.96
CA GLU A 226 -15.57 7.76 12.17
C GLU A 226 -15.38 6.84 13.38
N ALA A 227 -15.70 5.55 13.24
CA ALA A 227 -15.54 4.58 14.32
C ALA A 227 -14.08 4.46 14.79
N ILE A 228 -13.12 4.41 13.84
CA ILE A 228 -11.69 4.43 14.16
C ILE A 228 -11.32 5.73 14.88
N SER A 229 -11.80 6.88 14.41
CA SER A 229 -11.51 8.16 15.03
C SER A 229 -11.99 8.24 16.48
N VAL A 230 -13.18 7.73 16.79
CA VAL A 230 -13.71 7.68 18.16
C VAL A 230 -12.83 6.84 19.08
N VAL A 231 -12.28 5.73 18.58
CA VAL A 231 -11.37 4.87 19.34
C VAL A 231 -10.00 5.54 19.54
N CYS A 232 -9.46 6.20 18.51
CA CYS A 232 -8.16 6.89 18.57
C CYS A 232 -8.20 8.22 19.32
N GLY A 233 -9.38 8.82 19.52
CA GLY A 233 -9.58 10.07 20.28
C GLY A 233 -9.76 9.91 21.78
N ARG A 234 -9.88 8.66 22.26
CA ARG A 234 -9.80 8.32 23.68
C ARG A 234 -8.34 8.14 24.10
#